data_AF-A0AAP0RM95-F1
#
_entry.id   AF-A0AAP0RM95-F1
#
_cell.length_a   1.000
_cell.length_b   1.000
_cell.length_c   1.000
_cell.angle_alpha   90.00
_cell.angle_beta   90.00
_cell.angle_gamma   90.00
#
_symmetry.space_group_name_H-M   'P 1'
#
loop_
_entity.id
_entity.type
_entity.pdbx_description
1 polymer ?
#
loop_
_entity_poly.entity_id
_entity_poly.type
_entity_poly.pdbx_seq_one_letter_code
_entity_poly.pdbx_strand_id
1 'polypeptide(L)' 'MATRLASITGSVIVGNEMGYTFSPTVASLKEALYRVWEDGKGVLEKKGHLARQRGLELFTATKMAAAFERLFLCISN' A
#
# COMPACT_ATOMS: atom_id res chain seq x y z
N MET A 1 -12.32 -11.62 7.67
CA MET A 1 -11.25 -12.33 6.93
C MET A 1 -11.11 -11.72 5.52
N ALA A 2 -10.60 -10.48 5.42
CA ALA A 2 -10.51 -9.75 4.14
C ALA A 2 -9.23 -8.92 3.98
N THR A 3 -8.21 -9.13 4.82
CA THR A 3 -6.95 -8.36 4.80
C THR A 3 -5.73 -9.19 4.37
N ARG A 4 -5.93 -10.45 3.95
CA ARG A 4 -4.85 -11.36 3.51
C ARG A 4 -4.80 -11.55 1.99
N LEU A 5 -5.20 -10.56 1.20
CA LEU A 5 -4.69 -10.49 -0.17
C LEU A 5 -3.31 -9.83 -0.11
N ALA A 6 -2.28 -10.56 -0.51
CA ALA A 6 -0.89 -10.11 -0.57
C ALA A 6 -0.62 -9.00 -1.62
N SER A 7 -1.64 -8.21 -2.00
CA SER A 7 -1.58 -7.41 -3.23
C SER A 7 -1.23 -5.94 -3.00
N ILE A 8 -1.65 -5.30 -1.90
CA ILE A 8 -1.35 -3.87 -1.66
C ILE A 8 -1.10 -3.56 -0.17
N THR A 9 -1.87 -4.19 0.72
CA THR A 9 -1.92 -3.94 2.18
C THR A 9 -0.70 -4.44 2.98
N GLY A 10 0.29 -5.04 2.32
CA GLY A 10 1.60 -5.38 2.91
C GLY A 10 2.78 -4.77 2.16
N SER A 11 2.52 -4.15 1.01
CA SER A 11 3.55 -3.73 0.05
C SER A 11 3.68 -2.20 0.05
N VAL A 12 2.55 -1.50 -0.11
CA VAL A 12 2.51 -0.03 -0.29
C VAL A 12 1.98 0.66 0.96
N ILE A 13 0.80 0.27 1.45
CA ILE A 13 0.19 0.86 2.66
C ILE A 13 0.48 -0.08 3.82
N VAL A 14 1.59 0.17 4.50
CA VAL A 14 1.97 -0.54 5.73
C VAL A 14 1.65 0.39 6.90
N GLY A 15 0.55 0.11 7.60
CA GLY A 15 0.13 0.88 8.77
C GLY A 15 -0.63 2.17 8.45
N ASN A 16 -0.98 2.89 9.51
CA ASN A 16 -1.85 4.08 9.47
C ASN A 16 -1.09 5.37 9.10
N GLU A 17 0.25 5.30 9.02
CA GLU A 17 1.14 6.42 8.65
C GLU A 17 1.18 6.76 7.16
N MET A 18 0.77 5.85 6.27
CA MET A 18 0.91 6.04 4.81
C MET A 18 -0.42 6.09 4.06
N GLY A 19 -1.50 5.62 4.69
CA GLY A 19 -2.82 5.61 4.07
C GLY A 19 -3.87 5.04 5.00
N TYR A 20 -5.02 4.69 4.42
CA TYR A 20 -6.16 4.17 5.15
C TYR A 20 -6.53 2.81 4.60
N THR A 21 -6.56 1.82 5.49
CA THR A 21 -7.06 0.49 5.18
C THR A 21 -8.46 0.34 5.75
N PHE A 22 -9.36 -0.25 4.98
CA PHE A 22 -10.73 -0.54 5.38
C PHE A 22 -11.15 -1.91 4.83
N SER A 23 -12.18 -2.49 5.44
CA SER A 23 -12.75 -3.74 4.91
C SER A 23 -13.53 -3.44 3.63
N PRO A 24 -13.77 -4.40 2.74
CA PRO A 24 -14.55 -4.14 1.52
C PRO A 24 -16.07 -4.07 1.82
N THR A 25 -16.47 -3.15 2.70
CA THR A 25 -17.87 -2.89 3.09
C THR A 25 -18.15 -1.39 3.06
N VAL A 26 -19.38 -1.03 2.69
CA VAL A 26 -19.82 0.38 2.63
C VAL A 26 -19.65 1.08 3.98
N ALA A 27 -20.02 0.40 5.07
CA ALA A 27 -19.87 0.94 6.41
C ALA A 27 -18.41 1.30 6.73
N SER A 28 -17.47 0.38 6.50
CA SER A 28 -16.06 0.65 6.82
C SER A 28 -15.40 1.65 5.86
N LEU A 29 -15.86 1.74 4.62
CA LEU A 29 -15.45 2.79 3.69
C LEU A 29 -15.89 4.17 4.22
N LYS A 30 -17.13 4.31 4.68
CA LYS A 30 -17.66 5.56 5.24
C LYS A 30 -16.81 6.03 6.43
N GLU A 31 -16.50 5.11 7.35
CA GLU A 31 -15.62 5.40 8.50
C GLU A 31 -14.20 5.78 8.10
N ALA A 32 -13.66 5.20 7.01
CA ALA A 32 -12.37 5.62 6.48
C ALA A 32 -12.41 7.04 5.91
N LEU A 33 -13.48 7.40 5.20
CA LEU A 33 -13.65 8.74 4.63
C LEU A 33 -13.83 9.82 5.71
N TYR A 34 -14.53 9.52 6.81
CA TYR A 34 -14.60 10.46 7.93
C TYR A 34 -13.24 10.69 8.58
N ARG A 35 -12.44 9.64 8.78
CA ARG A 35 -11.07 9.79 9.28
C ARG A 35 -10.20 10.64 8.35
N VAL A 36 -10.34 10.46 7.03
CA VAL A 36 -9.65 11.29 6.03
C VAL A 36 -10.05 12.76 6.17
N TRP A 37 -11.34 13.02 6.38
CA TRP A 37 -11.87 14.37 6.59
C TRP A 37 -11.31 15.01 7.86
N GLU A 38 -11.27 14.27 8.97
CA GLU A 38 -10.74 14.72 10.26
C GLU A 38 -9.22 14.99 10.21
N ASP A 39 -8.44 14.13 9.56
CA ASP A 39 -6.98 14.28 9.42
C ASP A 39 -6.60 15.57 8.66
N GLY A 40 -7.45 16.00 7.73
CA GLY A 40 -7.29 17.27 7.02
C GLY A 40 -6.04 17.36 6.12
N LYS A 41 -5.86 18.50 5.46
CA LYS A 41 -4.88 18.64 4.36
C LYS A 41 -3.44 18.33 4.78
N GLY A 42 -2.99 18.85 5.92
CA GLY A 42 -1.58 18.72 6.34
C GLY A 42 -1.18 17.27 6.64
N VAL A 43 -2.06 16.51 7.30
CA VAL A 43 -1.81 15.09 7.55
C VAL A 43 -1.83 14.31 6.24
N LEU A 44 -2.81 14.56 5.36
CA LEU A 44 -2.89 13.90 4.05
C LEU A 44 -1.63 14.12 3.21
N GLU A 45 -1.10 15.33 3.19
CA GLU A 45 0.14 15.67 2.47
C GLU A 45 1.33 14.85 3.03
N LYS A 46 1.48 14.79 4.35
CA LYS A 46 2.52 13.97 5.00
C LYS A 46 2.39 12.48 4.66
N LYS A 47 1.17 11.93 4.72
CA LYS A 47 0.92 10.51 4.36
C LYS A 47 1.27 10.25 2.89
N GLY A 48 0.90 11.16 1.99
CA GLY A 48 1.23 11.08 0.57
C GLY A 48 2.74 11.11 0.30
N HIS A 49 3.47 11.98 0.99
CA HIS A 49 4.94 12.02 0.90
C HIS A 49 5.60 10.71 1.34
N LEU A 50 5.17 10.15 2.49
CA LEU A 50 5.68 8.87 2.99
C LEU A 50 5.36 7.72 2.03
N ALA A 51 4.12 7.65 1.52
CA ALA A 51 3.71 6.64 0.55
C ALA A 51 4.54 6.74 -0.74
N ARG A 52 4.81 7.95 -1.24
CA ARG A 52 5.66 8.18 -2.42
C ARG A 52 7.10 7.73 -2.18
N GLN A 53 7.69 8.14 -1.06
CA GLN A 53 9.07 7.77 -0.73
C GLN A 53 9.22 6.24 -0.67
N ARG A 54 8.32 5.57 0.06
CA ARG A 54 8.29 4.11 0.12
C ARG A 54 8.10 3.48 -1.25
N GLY A 55 7.23 4.06 -2.07
CA GLY A 55 7.00 3.65 -3.45
C GLY A 55 8.29 3.61 -4.27
N LEU A 56 9.06 4.71 -4.21
CA LEU A 56 10.35 4.85 -4.91
C LEU A 56 11.40 3.89 -4.38
N GLU A 57 11.40 3.58 -3.08
CA GLU A 57 12.37 2.65 -2.48
C GLU A 57 12.06 1.19 -2.81
N LEU A 58 10.79 0.78 -2.82
CA LEU A 58 10.40 -0.64 -2.91
C LEU A 58 10.08 -1.11 -4.33
N PHE A 59 9.51 -0.25 -5.18
CA PHE A 59 8.98 -0.64 -6.50
C PHE A 59 9.81 -0.10 -7.67
N THR A 60 11.14 -0.07 -7.49
CA THR A 60 12.05 0.28 -8.60
C THR A 60 11.97 -0.75 -9.72
N ALA A 61 12.20 -0.29 -10.96
CA ALA A 61 12.27 -1.18 -12.13
C ALA A 61 13.27 -2.33 -11.92
N THR A 62 14.42 -2.04 -11.31
CA THR A 62 15.46 -3.03 -10.99
C THR A 62 14.96 -4.11 -10.04
N LYS A 63 14.27 -3.73 -8.95
CA LYS A 63 13.70 -4.70 -8.00
C LYS A 63 12.60 -5.55 -8.64
N MET A 64 11.77 -4.95 -9.49
CA MET A 64 10.73 -5.66 -10.23
C MET A 64 11.34 -6.67 -11.21
N ALA A 65 12.32 -6.25 -12.01
CA ALA A 65 13.02 -7.12 -12.96
C ALA A 65 13.68 -8.30 -12.24
N ALA A 66 14.43 -8.03 -11.16
CA ALA A 66 15.07 -9.08 -10.36
C ALA A 66 14.07 -10.07 -9.74
N ALA A 67 12.85 -9.61 -9.39
CA ALA A 67 11.81 -10.50 -8.90
C ALA A 67 11.28 -11.45 -10.00
N PHE A 68 11.07 -10.94 -11.22
CA PHE A 68 10.67 -11.77 -12.35
C PHE A 68 11.78 -12.74 -12.78
N GLU A 69 13.03 -12.31 -12.81
CA GLU A 69 14.17 -13.19 -13.09
C GLU A 69 14.21 -14.37 -12.12
N ARG A 70 14.05 -14.11 -10.82
CA ARG A 70 13.97 -15.18 -9.80
C ARG A 70 12.78 -16.11 -10.03
N LEU A 71 11.61 -15.55 -10.36
CA LEU A 71 10.43 -16.36 -10.66
C LEU A 71 10.71 -17.29 -11.85
N PHE A 72 11.28 -16.78 -12.93
CA PHE A 72 11.61 -17.56 -14.12
C PHE A 72 12.63 -18.67 -13.82
N LEU A 73 13.65 -18.39 -13.00
CA LEU A 73 14.59 -19.41 -12.55
C LEU A 73 13.90 -20.50 -11.72
N CYS A 74 13.00 -20.13 -10.81
CA CYS A 74 12.28 -21.08 -9.96
C CYS A 74 11.32 -21.99 -10.73
N ILE A 75 10.71 -21.51 -11.82
CA ILE A 75 9.79 -22.34 -12.62
C ILE A 75 10.50 -23.18 -13.69
N SER A 76 11.74 -22.84 -14.04
CA SER A 76 12.52 -23.55 -15.06
C SER A 76 13.38 -24.69 -14.50
N ASN A 77 13.43 -24.83 -13.18
CA ASN A 77 14.22 -25.82 -12.44
C ASN A 77 13.29 -26.76 -11.67
#